data_AF-A0A2J0PJ36-F1
#
_entry.id   AF-A0A2J0PJ36-F1
#
_cell.length_a   1.000
_cell.length_b   1.000
_cell.length_c   1.000
_cell.angle_alpha   90.00
_cell.angle_beta   90.00
_cell.angle_gamma   90.00
#
_symmetry.space_group_name_H-M   'P 1'
#
loop_
_entity.id
_entity.type
_entity.pdbx_description
1 polymer ?
#
loop_
_entity_poly.entity_id
_entity_poly.type
_entity_poly.pdbx_seq_one_letter_code
_entity_poly.pdbx_strand_id
1 'polypeptide(L)'
;MIIIFITDKESFSLKADSSGAVYVYSVYDEDYLIFDGDNGINNDDLYIDVNVLKSVFPSFNPDDKFNGVTVEKKSKEAVFETKKENFAVCLLMHETVVRNNGVPVVSKFKVDYDEMWKANISESTLLEWFEKPAAFTDRRQRIKGEKIKGLYLFMTMFSQKYGSGSKSKTAIIADELNKLAASDDFQFPVAFTTSDVRKWLKKPKN
;
A
#
# COMPACT_ATOMS: atom_id res chain seq x y z
N MET A 1 17.80 -28.21 -9.74
CA MET A 1 17.72 -26.83 -10.23
C MET A 1 16.53 -26.74 -11.15
N ILE A 2 15.43 -26.14 -10.69
CA ILE A 2 14.24 -25.92 -11.53
C ILE A 2 14.39 -24.52 -12.10
N ILE A 3 14.46 -24.41 -13.42
CA ILE A 3 14.50 -23.13 -14.14
C ILE A 3 13.07 -22.85 -14.61
N ILE A 4 12.47 -21.75 -14.17
CA ILE A 4 11.15 -21.33 -14.62
C ILE A 4 11.34 -20.26 -15.68
N PHE A 5 10.92 -20.55 -16.90
CA PHE A 5 10.87 -19.58 -17.99
C PHE A 5 9.47 -18.97 -18.04
N ILE A 6 9.37 -17.67 -17.75
CA ILE A 6 8.16 -16.90 -18.06
C ILE A 6 8.29 -16.42 -19.52
N THR A 7 7.31 -16.75 -20.34
CA THR A 7 7.26 -16.38 -21.77
C THR A 7 5.83 -15.97 -22.09
N ASP A 8 5.65 -15.07 -23.06
CA ASP A 8 4.30 -14.73 -23.53
C ASP A 8 3.61 -15.95 -24.18
N LYS A 9 2.28 -15.88 -24.24
CA LYS A 9 1.42 -16.99 -24.68
C LYS A 9 1.70 -17.44 -26.11
N GLU A 10 2.05 -16.52 -27.00
CA GLU A 10 2.34 -16.83 -28.40
C GLU A 10 3.68 -17.56 -28.51
N SER A 11 4.70 -17.08 -27.79
CA SER A 11 6.02 -17.70 -27.72
C SER A 11 6.07 -19.03 -26.97
N PHE A 12 5.17 -19.26 -26.00
CA PHE A 12 5.05 -20.55 -25.29
C PHE A 12 4.71 -21.70 -26.25
N SER A 13 3.82 -21.43 -27.20
CA SER A 13 3.31 -22.40 -28.18
C SER A 13 4.39 -22.90 -29.14
N LEU A 14 5.51 -22.18 -29.24
CA LEU A 14 6.61 -22.45 -30.17
C LEU A 14 7.75 -23.26 -29.51
N LYS A 15 7.72 -23.52 -28.19
CA LYS A 15 8.75 -24.28 -27.49
C LYS A 15 8.37 -25.77 -27.43
N ALA A 16 9.21 -26.60 -28.06
CA ALA A 16 8.92 -28.00 -28.37
C ALA A 16 9.20 -29.01 -27.24
N ASP A 17 9.69 -28.61 -26.06
CA ASP A 17 10.01 -29.55 -24.98
C ASP A 17 9.51 -29.14 -23.59
N SER A 18 9.05 -30.16 -22.87
CA SER A 18 8.67 -30.33 -21.46
C SER A 18 8.75 -29.11 -20.53
N SER A 19 8.12 -28.01 -20.91
CA SER A 19 8.00 -26.81 -20.08
C SER A 19 6.77 -26.96 -19.20
N GLY A 20 6.95 -27.21 -17.90
CA GLY A 20 5.85 -27.19 -16.95
C GLY A 20 5.20 -25.81 -16.93
N ALA A 21 3.89 -25.74 -17.13
CA ALA A 21 3.15 -24.48 -17.10
C ALA A 21 2.92 -24.06 -15.64
N VAL A 22 3.44 -22.88 -15.26
CA VAL A 22 3.09 -22.22 -14.01
C VAL A 22 2.03 -21.17 -14.31
N TYR A 23 0.82 -21.40 -13.84
CA TYR A 23 -0.27 -20.42 -13.93
C TYR A 23 -0.18 -19.46 -12.74
N VAL A 24 0.30 -18.24 -13.01
CA VAL A 24 0.26 -17.15 -12.05
C VAL A 24 -1.16 -16.57 -12.09
N TYR A 25 -1.95 -16.85 -11.06
CA TYR A 25 -3.23 -16.18 -10.87
C TYR A 25 -2.99 -14.88 -10.12
N SER A 26 -3.33 -13.78 -10.79
CA SER A 26 -3.44 -12.48 -10.14
C SER A 26 -4.60 -12.57 -9.13
N VAL A 27 -4.31 -12.49 -7.84
CA VAL A 27 -5.35 -12.53 -6.78
C VAL A 27 -6.10 -11.18 -6.73
N TYR A 28 -5.51 -10.13 -7.32
CA TYR A 28 -6.10 -8.80 -7.47
C TYR A 28 -5.88 -8.30 -8.90
N ASP A 29 -6.83 -7.56 -9.47
CA ASP A 29 -6.85 -7.12 -10.89
C ASP A 29 -5.62 -6.31 -11.40
N GLU A 30 -4.57 -6.11 -10.59
CA GLU A 30 -3.42 -5.27 -10.92
C GLU A 30 -2.05 -5.83 -10.49
N ASP A 31 -1.93 -7.12 -10.16
CA ASP A 31 -0.60 -7.72 -9.97
C ASP A 31 -0.02 -8.12 -11.33
N TYR A 32 0.78 -7.21 -11.91
CA TYR A 32 1.57 -7.45 -13.12
C TYR A 32 3.03 -7.69 -12.75
N LEU A 33 3.62 -8.74 -13.33
CA LEU A 33 5.07 -8.87 -13.44
C LEU A 33 5.51 -8.12 -14.70
N ILE A 34 6.00 -6.88 -14.54
CA ILE A 34 6.52 -6.07 -15.65
C ILE A 34 8.05 -6.12 -15.60
N PHE A 35 8.65 -6.63 -16.67
CA PHE A 35 10.10 -6.68 -16.87
C PHE A 35 10.47 -5.69 -17.96
N ASP A 36 11.40 -4.78 -17.69
CA ASP A 36 11.87 -3.75 -18.62
C ASP A 36 12.96 -4.29 -19.58
N GLY A 37 12.90 -5.59 -19.92
CA GLY A 37 13.90 -6.28 -20.76
C GLY A 37 13.84 -7.80 -20.65
N ASP A 38 14.74 -8.49 -21.40
CA ASP A 38 14.97 -9.94 -21.33
C ASP A 38 15.56 -10.33 -19.96
N ASN A 39 14.70 -10.39 -18.95
CA ASN A 39 15.11 -10.68 -17.59
C ASN A 39 14.88 -12.16 -17.27
N GLY A 40 15.97 -12.88 -17.00
CA GLY A 40 15.90 -14.20 -16.37
C GLY A 40 15.55 -14.03 -14.90
N ILE A 41 14.36 -14.46 -14.49
CA ILE A 41 13.99 -14.53 -13.07
C ILE A 41 14.68 -15.77 -12.50
N ASN A 42 15.60 -15.57 -11.56
CA ASN A 42 16.11 -16.68 -10.78
C ASN A 42 15.03 -17.06 -9.75
N ASN A 43 14.81 -18.36 -9.57
CA ASN A 43 13.63 -18.94 -8.91
C ASN A 43 13.44 -18.52 -7.43
N ASP A 44 14.43 -17.82 -6.85
CA ASP A 44 14.49 -17.41 -5.46
C ASP A 44 13.61 -16.19 -5.11
N ASP A 45 13.06 -15.50 -6.12
CA ASP A 45 12.28 -14.26 -5.95
C ASP A 45 10.75 -14.46 -6.06
N LEU A 46 10.27 -15.66 -6.40
CA LEU A 46 8.85 -15.94 -6.59
C LEU A 46 8.27 -16.70 -5.38
N TYR A 47 7.33 -16.09 -4.67
CA TYR A 47 6.66 -16.71 -3.52
C TYR A 47 5.14 -16.71 -3.71
N ILE A 48 4.50 -17.84 -3.41
CA ILE A 48 3.03 -17.98 -3.41
C ILE A 48 2.57 -18.05 -1.96
N ASP A 49 1.55 -17.26 -1.60
CA ASP A 49 0.95 -17.31 -0.27
C ASP A 49 0.29 -18.69 -0.03
N VAL A 50 0.64 -19.32 1.10
CA VAL A 50 0.14 -20.66 1.46
C VAL A 50 -1.38 -20.71 1.60
N ASN A 51 -2.01 -19.61 2.01
CA ASN A 51 -3.46 -19.51 2.15
C ASN A 51 -4.15 -19.48 0.80
N VAL A 52 -3.51 -18.90 -0.22
CA VAL A 52 -3.98 -18.94 -1.61
C VAL A 52 -3.82 -20.34 -2.18
N LEU A 53 -2.72 -21.04 -1.88
CA LEU A 53 -2.56 -22.44 -2.28
C LEU A 53 -3.63 -23.33 -1.66
N LYS A 54 -3.97 -23.13 -0.38
CA LYS A 54 -5.03 -23.88 0.29
C LYS A 54 -6.43 -23.59 -0.23
N SER A 55 -6.69 -22.38 -0.72
CA SER A 55 -8.01 -22.05 -1.29
C SER A 55 -8.23 -22.69 -2.67
N VAL A 56 -7.17 -22.83 -3.47
CA VAL A 56 -7.22 -23.45 -4.80
C VAL A 56 -7.02 -24.97 -4.73
N PHE A 57 -6.14 -25.43 -3.84
CA PHE A 57 -5.82 -26.82 -3.60
C PHE A 57 -6.02 -27.15 -2.12
N PRO A 58 -7.25 -27.50 -1.69
CA PRO A 58 -7.56 -27.75 -0.27
C PRO A 58 -6.77 -28.90 0.35
N SER A 59 -6.27 -29.83 -0.47
CA SER A 59 -5.40 -30.93 -0.04
C SER A 59 -3.92 -30.54 0.05
N PHE A 60 -3.55 -29.29 -0.23
CA PHE A 60 -2.18 -28.84 -0.14
C PHE A 60 -1.71 -28.80 1.31
N ASN A 61 -0.74 -29.65 1.63
CA ASN A 61 -0.03 -29.64 2.90
C ASN A 61 1.40 -29.11 2.68
N PRO A 62 1.77 -27.96 3.27
CA PRO A 62 3.11 -27.39 3.12
C PRO A 62 4.22 -28.26 3.71
N ASP A 63 3.87 -29.26 4.52
CA ASP A 63 4.82 -30.23 5.10
C ASP A 63 5.00 -31.49 4.22
N ASP A 64 4.26 -31.62 3.11
CA ASP A 64 4.45 -32.71 2.17
C ASP A 64 5.76 -32.53 1.39
N LYS A 65 6.58 -33.57 1.34
CA LYS A 65 7.81 -33.58 0.54
C LYS A 65 7.47 -33.69 -0.94
N PHE A 66 7.22 -32.56 -1.60
CA PHE A 66 7.14 -32.52 -3.05
C PHE A 66 8.55 -32.61 -3.65
N ASN A 67 8.78 -33.65 -4.48
CA ASN A 67 9.97 -33.95 -5.28
C ASN A 67 11.04 -32.83 -5.37
N GLY A 68 11.94 -32.78 -4.38
CA GLY A 68 13.13 -31.93 -4.43
C GLY A 68 12.91 -30.42 -4.27
N VAL A 69 11.71 -29.96 -3.89
CA VAL A 69 11.43 -28.56 -3.58
C VAL A 69 11.50 -28.36 -2.08
N THR A 70 12.51 -27.63 -1.61
CA THR A 70 12.59 -27.20 -0.22
C THR A 70 11.58 -26.09 0.00
N VAL A 71 10.50 -26.35 0.73
CA VAL A 71 9.62 -25.29 1.23
C VAL A 71 10.38 -24.57 2.34
N GLU A 72 11.06 -23.49 1.99
CA GLU A 72 11.66 -22.61 2.99
C GLU A 72 10.54 -21.91 3.75
N LYS A 73 10.23 -22.41 4.96
CA LYS A 73 9.49 -21.64 5.96
C LYS A 73 10.35 -20.42 6.27
N LYS A 74 9.95 -19.24 5.78
CA LYS A 74 10.66 -17.98 6.05
C LYS A 74 10.95 -17.88 7.54
N SER A 75 12.22 -18.06 7.91
CA SER A 75 12.68 -17.82 9.28
C SER A 75 12.80 -16.31 9.46
N LYS A 76 12.07 -15.79 10.45
CA LYS A 76 11.79 -14.38 10.77
C LYS A 76 10.62 -13.82 9.95
N GLU A 77 9.55 -13.48 10.65
CA GLU A 77 8.53 -12.54 10.19
C GLU A 77 9.27 -11.34 9.57
N ALA A 78 9.18 -11.19 8.25
CA ALA A 78 9.79 -10.05 7.59
C ALA A 78 8.99 -8.83 8.02
N VAL A 79 9.56 -8.06 8.94
CA VAL A 79 8.94 -6.86 9.48
C VAL A 79 9.29 -5.70 8.54
N PHE A 80 8.30 -5.16 7.84
CA PHE A 80 8.44 -4.05 6.91
C PHE A 80 8.08 -2.73 7.60
N GLU A 81 8.91 -1.70 7.43
CA GLU A 81 8.58 -0.35 7.89
C GLU A 81 7.27 0.15 7.26
N THR A 82 6.41 0.72 8.09
CA THR A 82 5.19 1.36 7.62
C THR A 82 5.52 2.59 6.78
N LYS A 83 4.90 2.69 5.61
CA LYS A 83 5.08 3.83 4.71
C LYS A 83 4.58 5.12 5.35
N LYS A 84 5.35 6.20 5.17
CA LYS A 84 5.04 7.55 5.69
C LYS A 84 3.64 8.03 5.33
N GLU A 85 3.14 7.67 4.14
CA GLU A 85 1.79 7.99 3.70
C GLU A 85 0.71 7.49 4.67
N ASN A 86 0.88 6.32 5.29
CA ASN A 86 -0.11 5.79 6.23
C ASN A 86 -0.14 6.58 7.53
N PHE A 87 1.02 6.98 8.06
CA PHE A 87 1.09 7.89 9.21
C PHE A 87 0.49 9.25 8.86
N ALA A 88 0.85 9.82 7.72
CA ALA A 88 0.35 11.13 7.29
C ALA A 88 -1.17 11.15 7.17
N VAL A 89 -1.77 10.14 6.51
CA VAL A 89 -3.23 10.06 6.37
C VAL A 89 -3.91 9.98 7.74
N CYS A 90 -3.42 9.13 8.65
CA CYS A 90 -3.98 9.02 10.01
C CYS A 90 -3.93 10.36 10.75
N LEU A 91 -2.77 11.04 10.77
CA LEU A 91 -2.62 12.35 11.42
C LEU A 91 -3.56 13.40 10.82
N LEU A 92 -3.58 13.50 9.49
CA LEU A 92 -4.39 14.48 8.79
C LEU A 92 -5.88 14.26 9.02
N MET A 93 -6.33 13.02 9.02
CA MET A 93 -7.72 12.70 9.32
C MET A 93 -8.06 13.06 10.75
N HIS A 94 -7.22 12.69 11.72
CA HIS A 94 -7.46 13.07 13.11
C HIS A 94 -7.52 14.59 13.34
N GLU A 95 -6.75 15.37 12.58
CA GLU A 95 -6.69 16.83 12.71
C GLU A 95 -7.78 17.57 11.92
N THR A 96 -8.18 17.04 10.77
CA THR A 96 -9.16 17.69 9.88
C THR A 96 -10.58 17.22 10.11
N VAL A 97 -10.76 16.05 10.73
CA VAL A 97 -12.09 15.45 10.90
C VAL A 97 -12.88 16.05 12.04
N VAL A 98 -14.10 16.48 11.70
CA VAL A 98 -15.13 16.84 12.67
C VAL A 98 -15.42 15.66 13.57
N ARG A 99 -15.33 15.89 14.88
CA ARG A 99 -15.71 14.90 15.90
C ARG A 99 -17.05 15.27 16.49
N ASN A 100 -17.93 14.29 16.62
CA ASN A 100 -19.17 14.42 17.39
C ASN A 100 -19.04 13.54 18.65
N ASN A 101 -19.04 14.14 19.83
CA ASN A 101 -18.80 13.45 21.11
C ASN A 101 -17.54 12.57 21.11
N GLY A 102 -16.45 13.07 20.52
CA GLY A 102 -15.16 12.36 20.42
C GLY A 102 -15.07 11.35 19.26
N VAL A 103 -16.19 10.99 18.64
CA VAL A 103 -16.26 10.05 17.51
C VAL A 103 -16.01 10.77 16.18
N PRO A 104 -15.07 10.31 15.34
CA PRO A 104 -14.87 10.86 14.00
C PRO A 104 -16.11 10.71 13.11
N VAL A 105 -16.59 11.81 12.53
CA VAL A 105 -17.72 11.79 11.59
C VAL A 105 -17.19 11.65 10.16
N VAL A 106 -16.99 10.40 9.72
CA VAL A 106 -16.38 10.09 8.41
C VAL A 106 -17.29 10.37 7.21
N SER A 107 -18.61 10.38 7.42
CA SER A 107 -19.61 10.62 6.37
C SER A 107 -19.43 11.96 5.67
N LYS A 108 -18.99 13.00 6.40
CA LYS A 108 -18.66 14.30 5.79
C LYS A 108 -17.48 14.20 4.82
N PHE A 109 -16.47 13.40 5.15
CA PHE A 109 -15.30 13.19 4.27
C PHE A 109 -15.62 12.39 3.04
N LYS A 110 -16.53 11.42 3.18
CA LYS A 110 -17.05 10.69 2.03
C LYS A 110 -17.63 11.66 1.00
N VAL A 111 -18.44 12.63 1.43
CA VAL A 111 -19.00 13.66 0.52
C VAL A 111 -17.89 14.46 -0.16
N ASP A 112 -16.97 15.04 0.60
CA ASP A 112 -15.88 15.86 0.05
C ASP A 112 -14.97 15.05 -0.93
N TYR A 113 -14.71 13.78 -0.59
CA TYR A 113 -13.91 12.88 -1.41
C TYR A 113 -14.64 12.50 -2.71
N ASP A 114 -15.89 12.05 -2.60
CA ASP A 114 -16.68 11.58 -3.74
C ASP A 114 -16.96 12.73 -4.72
N GLU A 115 -17.22 13.95 -4.22
CA GLU A 115 -17.36 15.15 -5.04
C GLU A 115 -16.06 15.51 -5.78
N MET A 116 -14.91 15.50 -5.08
CA MET A 116 -13.62 15.84 -5.68
C MET A 116 -13.19 14.86 -6.77
N TRP A 117 -13.47 13.57 -6.57
CA TRP A 117 -12.93 12.49 -7.41
C TRP A 117 -13.97 11.80 -8.31
N LYS A 118 -15.25 12.20 -8.22
CA LYS A 118 -16.38 11.50 -8.87
C LYS A 118 -16.34 10.00 -8.54
N ALA A 119 -16.20 9.68 -7.26
CA ALA A 119 -16.00 8.34 -6.74
C ALA A 119 -17.18 7.88 -5.87
N ASN A 120 -17.09 6.68 -5.33
CA ASN A 120 -17.98 6.17 -4.28
C ASN A 120 -17.16 5.40 -3.24
N ILE A 121 -16.37 6.12 -2.44
CA ILE A 121 -15.52 5.50 -1.43
C ILE A 121 -16.37 4.92 -0.29
N SER A 122 -16.03 3.73 0.21
CA SER A 122 -16.74 3.16 1.35
C SER A 122 -16.36 3.87 2.66
N GLU A 123 -17.32 4.04 3.57
CA GLU A 123 -17.02 4.59 4.91
C GLU A 123 -16.09 3.67 5.70
N SER A 124 -16.17 2.35 5.50
CA SER A 124 -15.22 1.38 6.08
C SER A 124 -13.78 1.66 5.65
N THR A 125 -13.54 1.96 4.37
CA THR A 125 -12.21 2.33 3.89
C THR A 125 -11.71 3.61 4.55
N LEU A 126 -12.59 4.60 4.77
CA LEU A 126 -12.21 5.82 5.47
C LEU A 126 -11.91 5.56 6.96
N LEU A 127 -12.66 4.66 7.61
CA LEU A 127 -12.41 4.27 8.99
C LEU A 127 -11.05 3.57 9.15
N GLU A 128 -10.67 2.68 8.22
CA GLU A 128 -9.34 2.05 8.20
C GLU A 128 -8.20 3.09 8.15
N TRP A 129 -8.46 4.27 7.58
CA TRP A 129 -7.46 5.33 7.49
C TRP A 129 -7.34 6.17 8.78
N PHE A 130 -8.32 6.09 9.69
CA PHE A 130 -8.20 6.62 11.05
C PHE A 130 -7.37 5.74 11.96
N GLU A 131 -7.37 4.43 11.70
CA GLU A 131 -6.69 3.49 12.58
C GLU A 131 -5.21 3.84 12.71
N LYS A 132 -4.74 3.93 13.95
CA LYS A 132 -3.36 4.25 14.28
C LYS A 132 -2.45 3.15 13.72
N PRO A 133 -1.63 3.43 12.69
CA PRO A 133 -0.77 2.40 12.12
C PRO A 133 0.36 2.03 13.09
N ALA A 134 0.72 0.75 13.10
CA ALA A 134 1.94 0.29 13.77
C ALA A 134 3.19 0.79 13.05
N ALA A 135 4.32 0.85 13.77
CA ALA A 135 5.63 1.23 13.21
C ALA A 135 6.05 0.30 12.06
N PHE A 136 5.65 -0.96 12.14
CA PHE A 136 5.96 -1.99 11.17
C PHE A 136 4.76 -2.87 10.84
N THR A 137 4.87 -3.60 9.74
CA THR A 137 3.87 -4.54 9.24
C THR A 137 4.49 -5.86 8.80
N ASP A 138 3.68 -6.90 8.79
CA ASP A 138 4.02 -8.25 8.33
C ASP A 138 4.06 -8.38 6.78
N ARG A 139 3.54 -7.37 6.08
CA ARG A 139 3.43 -7.36 4.62
C ARG A 139 3.89 -6.04 4.00
N ARG A 140 4.50 -6.12 2.82
CA ARG A 140 4.91 -4.94 2.06
C ARG A 140 3.67 -4.12 1.68
N GLN A 141 3.64 -2.85 2.09
CA GLN A 141 2.50 -1.97 1.84
C GLN A 141 2.55 -1.36 0.43
N ARG A 142 1.47 -1.49 -0.34
CA ARG A 142 1.21 -0.68 -1.56
C ARG A 142 0.19 0.41 -1.20
N ILE A 143 0.50 1.67 -1.51
CA ILE A 143 -0.45 2.76 -1.29
C ILE A 143 -1.41 2.78 -2.48
N LYS A 144 -2.67 2.40 -2.24
CA LYS A 144 -3.73 2.38 -3.26
C LYS A 144 -4.00 3.78 -3.78
N GLY A 145 -4.45 3.88 -5.04
CA GLY A 145 -4.79 5.16 -5.68
C GLY A 145 -5.82 5.97 -4.88
N GLU A 146 -6.79 5.29 -4.26
CA GLU A 146 -7.78 5.90 -3.38
C GLU A 146 -7.14 6.62 -2.19
N LYS A 147 -6.16 5.96 -1.55
CA LYS A 147 -5.43 6.55 -0.42
C LYS A 147 -4.56 7.73 -0.86
N ILE A 148 -3.99 7.70 -2.07
CA ILE A 148 -3.26 8.86 -2.63
C ILE A 148 -4.22 10.04 -2.87
N LYS A 149 -5.39 9.77 -3.46
CA LYS A 149 -6.47 10.76 -3.66
C LYS A 149 -6.95 11.35 -2.33
N GLY A 150 -7.10 10.52 -1.31
CA GLY A 150 -7.45 10.93 0.06
C GLY A 150 -6.35 11.79 0.68
N LEU A 151 -5.11 11.33 0.64
CA LEU A 151 -3.96 12.09 1.12
C LEU A 151 -3.88 13.49 0.50
N TYR A 152 -4.10 13.62 -0.81
CA TYR A 152 -4.15 14.94 -1.47
C TYR A 152 -5.29 15.83 -0.93
N LEU A 153 -6.49 15.28 -0.77
CA LEU A 153 -7.64 16.01 -0.22
C LEU A 153 -7.32 16.55 1.18
N PHE A 154 -6.89 15.67 2.08
CA PHE A 154 -6.60 16.05 3.47
C PHE A 154 -5.41 17.01 3.56
N MET A 155 -4.37 16.82 2.75
CA MET A 155 -3.26 17.76 2.66
C MET A 155 -3.71 19.14 2.19
N THR A 156 -4.70 19.23 1.31
CA THR A 156 -5.26 20.50 0.85
C THR A 156 -6.06 21.20 1.95
N MET A 157 -6.87 20.47 2.71
CA MET A 157 -7.61 21.00 3.86
C MET A 157 -6.65 21.47 4.97
N PHE A 158 -5.69 20.62 5.33
CA PHE A 158 -4.67 20.94 6.33
C PHE A 158 -3.81 22.14 5.92
N SER A 159 -3.46 22.21 4.64
CA SER A 159 -2.77 23.35 4.05
C SER A 159 -3.51 24.67 4.17
N GLN A 160 -4.85 24.66 4.04
CA GLN A 160 -5.66 25.87 4.19
C GLN A 160 -5.66 26.34 5.64
N LYS A 161 -5.63 25.40 6.60
CA LYS A 161 -5.56 25.70 8.03
C LYS A 161 -4.21 26.28 8.46
N TYR A 162 -3.09 25.68 8.04
CA TYR A 162 -1.76 26.00 8.59
C TYR A 162 -0.81 26.75 7.64
N GLY A 163 -1.04 26.70 6.33
CA GLY A 163 -0.07 27.17 5.32
C GLY A 163 -0.65 28.09 4.25
N SER A 164 -1.81 28.69 4.50
CA SER A 164 -2.48 29.54 3.52
C SER A 164 -1.65 30.81 3.21
N GLY A 165 -1.45 31.10 1.91
CA GLY A 165 -0.77 32.32 1.45
C GLY A 165 0.75 32.38 1.64
N SER A 166 1.39 31.35 2.22
CA SER A 166 2.84 31.37 2.49
C SER A 166 3.69 30.80 1.35
N LYS A 167 4.81 31.48 1.02
CA LYS A 167 5.84 30.98 0.11
C LYS A 167 6.59 29.75 0.66
N SER A 168 6.59 29.55 1.99
CA SER A 168 7.22 28.43 2.69
C SER A 168 6.22 27.36 3.14
N LYS A 169 5.02 27.33 2.55
CA LYS A 169 3.90 26.43 2.88
C LYS A 169 4.32 24.97 3.13
N THR A 170 5.20 24.40 2.29
CA THR A 170 5.63 23.00 2.44
C THR A 170 6.46 22.75 3.70
N ALA A 171 7.24 23.75 4.15
CA ALA A 171 8.03 23.65 5.38
C ALA A 171 7.15 23.77 6.62
N ILE A 172 6.21 24.72 6.61
CA ILE A 172 5.24 24.88 7.70
C ILE A 172 4.42 23.61 7.89
N ILE A 173 3.90 23.03 6.81
CA ILE A 173 3.11 21.79 6.89
C ILE A 173 3.95 20.61 7.39
N ALA A 174 5.20 20.49 6.95
CA ALA A 174 6.08 19.43 7.44
C ALA A 174 6.33 19.56 8.95
N ASP A 175 6.57 20.78 9.43
CA ASP A 175 6.76 21.08 10.86
C ASP A 175 5.51 20.72 11.69
N GLU A 176 4.32 21.14 11.24
CA GLU A 176 3.06 20.81 11.92
C GLU A 176 2.77 19.30 11.92
N LEU A 177 3.03 18.60 10.82
CA LEU A 177 2.90 17.13 10.78
C LEU A 177 3.86 16.44 11.75
N ASN A 178 5.09 16.96 11.90
CA ASN A 178 6.06 16.41 12.85
C ASN A 178 5.65 16.69 14.31
N LYS A 179 5.08 17.86 14.60
CA LYS A 179 4.52 18.16 15.93
C LYS A 179 3.39 17.20 16.29
N LEU A 180 2.48 16.95 15.35
CA LEU A 180 1.38 15.99 15.55
C LEU A 180 1.92 14.56 15.71
N ALA A 181 2.88 14.15 14.88
CA ALA A 181 3.51 12.83 15.00
C ALA A 181 4.17 12.61 16.37
N ALA A 182 4.79 13.64 16.93
CA ALA A 182 5.47 13.60 18.22
C ALA A 182 4.54 13.78 19.45
N SER A 183 3.26 14.12 19.24
CA SER A 183 2.30 14.30 20.34
C SER A 183 2.00 12.99 21.07
N ASP A 184 1.56 13.09 22.32
CA ASP A 184 1.27 11.94 23.19
C ASP A 184 0.20 11.00 22.61
N ASP A 185 -0.74 11.54 21.82
CA ASP A 185 -1.79 10.74 21.18
C ASP A 185 -1.22 9.78 20.11
N PHE A 186 -0.14 10.19 19.42
CA PHE A 186 0.41 9.45 18.27
C PHE A 186 1.75 8.81 18.54
N GLN A 187 2.76 9.57 18.96
CA GLN A 187 4.13 9.08 19.17
C GLN A 187 4.65 8.24 17.99
N PHE A 188 4.39 8.70 16.76
CA PHE A 188 4.80 7.97 15.55
C PHE A 188 6.31 8.08 15.33
N PRO A 189 7.00 6.96 15.03
CA PRO A 189 8.44 6.96 14.75
C PRO A 189 8.71 7.39 13.30
N VAL A 190 8.25 8.58 12.92
CA VAL A 190 8.36 9.11 11.56
C VAL A 190 8.75 10.58 11.57
N ALA A 191 9.55 10.99 10.58
CA ALA A 191 9.85 12.39 10.32
C ALA A 191 9.43 12.74 8.89
N PHE A 192 8.61 13.77 8.75
CA PHE A 192 8.14 14.32 7.48
C PHE A 192 9.06 15.44 7.00
N THR A 193 9.37 15.41 5.71
CA THR A 193 10.21 16.41 5.06
C THR A 193 9.40 17.32 4.15
N THR A 194 10.00 18.44 3.75
CA THR A 194 9.44 19.32 2.71
C THR A 194 9.24 18.61 1.38
N SER A 195 10.07 17.61 1.07
CA SER A 195 9.96 16.80 -0.14
C SER A 195 8.73 15.89 -0.11
N ASP A 196 8.49 15.24 1.03
CA ASP A 196 7.30 14.41 1.27
C ASP A 196 6.02 15.23 1.04
N VAL A 197 5.94 16.38 1.72
CA VAL A 197 4.80 17.31 1.60
C VAL A 197 4.62 17.81 0.16
N ARG A 198 5.71 18.19 -0.52
CA ARG A 198 5.66 18.66 -1.91
C ARG A 198 5.13 17.57 -2.84
N LYS A 199 5.47 16.31 -2.62
CA LYS A 199 4.96 15.17 -3.39
C LYS A 199 3.45 15.03 -3.19
N TRP A 200 2.97 15.11 -1.96
CA TRP A 200 1.56 14.88 -1.62
C TRP A 200 0.62 16.04 -1.96
N LEU A 201 1.14 17.25 -2.11
CA LEU A 201 0.39 18.41 -2.62
C LEU A 201 0.23 18.44 -4.15
N LYS A 202 0.85 17.51 -4.88
CA LYS A 202 0.62 17.37 -6.32
C LYS A 202 -0.68 16.61 -6.54
N LYS A 203 -1.61 17.22 -7.29
CA LYS A 203 -2.88 16.59 -7.61
C LYS A 203 -2.63 15.26 -8.35
N PRO A 204 -3.11 14.12 -7.84
CA PRO A 204 -2.98 12.84 -8.54
C PRO A 204 -3.77 12.86 -9.86
N LYS A 205 -3.31 12.06 -10.82
CA LYS A 205 -4.04 11.82 -12.07
C LYS A 205 -5.31 11.00 -11.77
N ASN A 206 -6.38 11.25 -12.52
CA ASN A 206 -7.63 10.54 -12.36
C ASN A 206 -7.52 9.08 -12.74
#